data_AF-A0A6V7KPF6-F1
#
_entry.id   AF-A0A6V7KPF6-F1
#
_cell.length_a   1.000
_cell.length_b   1.000
_cell.length_c   1.000
_cell.angle_alpha   90.00
_cell.angle_beta   90.00
_cell.angle_gamma   90.00
#
_symmetry.space_group_name_H-M   'P 1'
#
loop_
_entity.id
_entity.type
_entity.pdbx_description
1 polymer ?
#
loop_
_entity_poly.entity_id
_entity_poly.type
_entity_poly.pdbx_seq_one_letter_code
_entity_poly.pdbx_strand_id
1 'polypeptide(L)'
;WLNQTDELGRNFTVHFVLPYRVYGVFEIHNINTWIIAYICQCPLVLLVYMGSVGSVILMTTLTLHVCGKLAVLTLRISDIKTNTVECKNMFKDVVVEHQRLL
;
A
#
# COMPACT_ATOMS: atom_id res chain seq x y z
N TRP A 1 -58.85 17.23 -6.26
CA TRP A 1 -58.78 16.20 -5.21
C TRP A 1 -58.43 14.87 -5.86
N LEU A 2 -57.18 14.42 -5.63
CA LEU A 2 -56.72 13.01 -5.70
C LEU A 2 -56.65 12.30 -7.07
N ASN A 3 -55.83 12.75 -8.03
CA ASN A 3 -55.44 11.86 -9.14
C ASN A 3 -54.03 12.10 -9.70
N GLN A 4 -53.17 12.85 -9.00
CA GLN A 4 -51.82 13.17 -9.48
C GLN A 4 -50.71 12.90 -8.44
N THR A 5 -51.09 12.36 -7.28
CA THR A 5 -50.16 11.96 -6.21
C THR A 5 -49.85 10.47 -6.21
N ASP A 6 -50.61 9.66 -6.95
CA ASP A 6 -50.53 8.19 -6.88
C ASP A 6 -49.49 7.60 -7.85
N GLU A 7 -48.96 8.39 -8.79
CA GLU A 7 -47.87 7.99 -9.70
C GLU A 7 -46.47 8.32 -9.13
N LEU A 8 -46.41 9.03 -7.99
CA LEU A 8 -45.15 9.24 -7.25
C LEU A 8 -44.85 8.08 -6.28
N GLY A 9 -45.61 6.99 -6.35
CA GLY A 9 -45.26 5.69 -5.79
C GLY A 9 -44.42 4.86 -6.76
N ARG A 10 -43.50 5.47 -7.52
CA ARG A 10 -42.54 4.69 -8.33
C ARG A 10 -41.76 3.80 -7.39
N ASN A 11 -42.13 2.52 -7.39
CA ASN A 11 -41.40 1.36 -6.88
C ASN A 11 -39.92 1.69 -6.71
N PHE A 12 -39.54 2.17 -5.53
CA PHE A 12 -38.16 2.41 -5.18
C PHE A 12 -37.60 1.03 -4.81
N THR A 13 -37.48 0.17 -5.82
CA THR A 13 -36.70 -1.06 -5.74
C THR A 13 -35.27 -0.59 -5.65
N VAL A 14 -34.83 -0.28 -4.43
CA VAL A 14 -33.43 -0.01 -4.12
C VAL A 14 -32.68 -1.28 -4.44
N HIS A 15 -32.14 -1.35 -5.64
CA HIS A 15 -31.22 -2.38 -6.03
C HIS A 15 -29.94 -2.14 -5.20
N PHE A 16 -29.84 -2.83 -4.07
CA PHE A 16 -28.66 -2.86 -3.23
C PHE A 16 -27.54 -3.61 -3.95
N VAL A 17 -26.95 -2.98 -4.98
CA VAL A 17 -25.81 -3.52 -5.71
C VAL A 17 -24.56 -3.17 -4.92
N LEU A 18 -23.93 -4.18 -4.32
CA LEU A 18 -22.61 -3.99 -3.72
C LEU A 18 -21.61 -3.57 -4.82
N PRO A 19 -20.73 -2.58 -4.56
CA PRO A 19 -19.73 -2.11 -5.52
C PRO A 19 -18.69 -3.18 -5.90
N TYR A 20 -18.61 -4.25 -5.12
CA TYR A 20 -17.79 -5.41 -5.42
C TYR A 20 -18.70 -6.65 -5.39
N ARG A 21 -18.76 -7.38 -6.51
CA ARG A 21 -19.58 -8.59 -6.64
C ARG A 21 -18.90 -9.74 -5.89
N VAL A 22 -19.02 -9.77 -4.57
CA VAL A 22 -18.61 -10.93 -3.77
C VAL A 22 -19.66 -12.01 -4.03
N TYR A 23 -19.30 -13.09 -4.73
CA TYR A 23 -20.13 -14.29 -4.81
C TYR A 23 -20.13 -14.98 -3.44
N GLY A 24 -20.77 -14.36 -2.46
CA GLY A 24 -21.06 -14.99 -1.18
C GLY A 24 -22.21 -15.96 -1.37
N VAL A 25 -22.10 -17.16 -0.81
CA VAL A 25 -23.12 -18.23 -0.78
C VAL A 25 -24.35 -17.83 0.08
N PHE A 26 -24.50 -16.54 0.40
CA PHE A 26 -25.54 -16.01 1.27
C PHE A 26 -26.50 -15.14 0.46
N GLU A 27 -27.76 -15.58 0.36
CA GLU A 27 -28.85 -14.75 -0.13
C GLU A 27 -28.98 -13.51 0.76
N ILE A 28 -28.74 -12.34 0.17
CA ILE A 28 -28.85 -11.05 0.84
C ILE A 28 -30.35 -10.70 0.94
N HIS A 29 -31.05 -11.37 1.86
CA HIS A 29 -32.48 -11.15 2.09
C HIS A 29 -32.74 -9.97 3.04
N ASN A 30 -31.74 -9.55 3.83
CA ASN A 30 -31.90 -8.58 4.92
C ASN A 30 -30.94 -7.38 4.80
N ILE A 31 -31.45 -6.17 5.01
CA ILE A 31 -30.70 -4.90 4.96
C ILE A 31 -29.54 -4.84 5.97
N ASN A 32 -29.70 -5.48 7.13
CA ASN A 32 -28.66 -5.54 8.17
C ASN A 32 -27.43 -6.33 7.69
N THR A 33 -27.64 -7.44 6.97
CA THR A 33 -26.56 -8.24 6.41
C THR A 33 -25.80 -7.46 5.33
N TRP A 34 -26.49 -6.63 4.56
CA TRP A 34 -25.87 -5.73 3.59
C TRP A 34 -24.97 -4.68 4.25
N ILE A 35 -25.44 -4.04 5.33
CA ILE A 35 -24.65 -3.06 6.09
C ILE A 35 -23.38 -3.71 6.67
N ILE A 36 -23.52 -4.90 7.27
CA ILE A 36 -22.38 -5.63 7.86
C ILE A 36 -21.36 -6.00 6.78
N ALA A 37 -21.81 -6.54 5.64
CA ALA A 37 -20.92 -6.88 4.53
C ALA A 37 -20.17 -5.65 4.01
N TYR A 38 -20.84 -4.51 3.87
CA TYR A 38 -20.23 -3.25 3.46
C TYR A 38 -19.18 -2.76 4.46
N ILE A 39 -19.52 -2.78 5.75
CA ILE A 39 -18.59 -2.40 6.84
C ILE A 39 -17.39 -3.33 6.87
N CYS A 40 -17.54 -4.63 6.64
CA CYS A 40 -16.42 -5.57 6.59
C CYS A 40 -15.56 -5.40 5.33
N GLN A 41 -16.17 -4.98 4.21
CA GLN A 41 -15.46 -4.82 2.95
C GLN A 41 -14.56 -3.58 2.91
N CYS A 42 -15.01 -2.48 3.50
CA CYS A 42 -14.23 -1.23 3.61
C CYS A 42 -12.81 -1.42 4.21
N PRO A 43 -12.63 -1.98 5.42
CA PRO A 43 -11.32 -2.17 6.02
C PRO A 43 -10.48 -3.19 5.24
N LEU A 44 -11.10 -4.15 4.57
CA LEU A 44 -10.39 -5.16 3.79
C LEU A 44 -9.72 -4.53 2.55
N VAL A 45 -10.43 -3.65 1.85
CA VAL A 45 -9.86 -2.88 0.72
C VAL A 45 -8.75 -1.95 1.20
N LEU A 46 -8.98 -1.25 2.33
CA LEU A 46 -7.97 -0.37 2.92
C LEU A 46 -6.72 -1.16 3.32
N LEU A 47 -6.87 -2.32 3.93
CA LEU A 47 -5.74 -3.15 4.37
C LEU A 47 -4.92 -3.66 3.18
N VAL A 48 -5.57 -4.13 2.12
CA VAL A 48 -4.89 -4.57 0.88
C VAL A 48 -4.16 -3.41 0.21
N TYR A 49 -4.80 -2.23 0.12
CA TYR A 49 -4.20 -1.04 -0.43
C TYR A 49 -2.98 -0.59 0.38
N MET A 50 -3.12 -0.48 1.70
CA MET A 50 -2.06 -0.08 2.61
C MET A 50 -0.91 -1.10 2.61
N GLY A 51 -1.19 -2.40 2.52
CA GLY A 51 -0.16 -3.42 2.39
C GLY A 51 0.64 -3.30 1.10
N SER A 52 -0.07 -3.10 -0.03
CA SER A 52 0.56 -2.95 -1.34
C SER A 52 1.41 -1.68 -1.41
N VAL A 53 0.84 -0.53 -1.03
CA VAL A 53 1.53 0.77 -1.03
C VAL A 53 2.66 0.80 -0.01
N GLY A 54 2.46 0.22 1.17
CA GLY A 54 3.48 0.10 2.20
C GLY A 54 4.71 -0.65 1.70
N SER A 55 4.53 -1.77 1.00
CA SER A 55 5.64 -2.52 0.40
C SER A 55 6.42 -1.68 -0.62
N VAL A 56 5.72 -0.96 -1.51
CA VAL A 56 6.36 -0.11 -2.53
C VAL A 56 7.12 1.06 -1.89
N ILE A 57 6.56 1.70 -0.87
CA ILE A 57 7.22 2.81 -0.16
C ILE A 57 8.46 2.29 0.54
N LEU A 58 8.39 1.17 1.27
CA LEU A 58 9.54 0.60 1.95
C LEU A 58 10.67 0.26 0.97
N MET A 59 10.34 -0.37 -0.17
CA MET A 59 11.33 -0.67 -1.21
C MET A 59 11.96 0.61 -1.74
N THR A 60 11.15 1.60 -2.08
CA THR A 60 11.62 2.89 -2.62
C THR A 60 12.48 3.65 -1.62
N THR A 61 12.08 3.70 -0.34
CA THR A 61 12.83 4.35 0.73
C THR A 61 14.16 3.65 0.99
N LEU A 62 14.18 2.31 0.99
CA LEU A 62 15.42 1.55 1.15
C LEU A 62 16.39 1.84 -0.01
N THR A 63 15.91 1.78 -1.25
CA THR A 63 16.71 2.12 -2.43
C THR A 63 17.21 3.55 -2.36
N LEU A 64 16.36 4.54 -2.02
CA LEU A 64 16.78 5.93 -1.90
C LEU A 64 17.82 6.13 -0.79
N HIS A 65 17.68 5.44 0.35
CA HIS A 65 18.63 5.50 1.46
C HIS A 65 19.99 4.88 1.08
N VAL A 66 19.97 3.72 0.43
CA VAL A 66 21.19 3.06 -0.07
C VAL A 66 21.86 3.91 -1.16
N CYS A 67 21.10 4.39 -2.15
CA CYS A 67 21.58 5.29 -3.19
C CYS A 67 22.14 6.59 -2.62
N GLY A 68 21.50 7.17 -1.60
CA GLY A 68 22.00 8.37 -0.91
C GLY A 68 23.32 8.12 -0.19
N LYS A 69 23.41 7.01 0.56
CA LYS A 69 24.66 6.57 1.21
C LYS A 69 25.77 6.32 0.19
N LEU A 70 25.45 5.67 -0.94
CA LEU A 70 26.39 5.41 -2.04
C LEU A 70 26.79 6.70 -2.78
N ALA A 71 25.89 7.65 -2.98
CA ALA A 71 26.20 8.93 -3.60
C ALA A 71 27.13 9.76 -2.71
N VAL A 72 26.86 9.84 -1.40
CA VAL A 72 27.76 10.49 -0.43
C VAL A 72 29.10 9.77 -0.36
N LEU A 73 29.09 8.43 -0.38
CA LEU A 73 30.31 7.63 -0.42
C LEU A 73 31.10 7.91 -1.70
N THR A 74 30.44 8.02 -2.86
CA THR A 74 31.08 8.30 -4.16
C THR A 74 31.65 9.71 -4.20
N LEU A 75 30.95 10.70 -3.63
CA LEU A 75 31.46 12.07 -3.48
C LEU A 75 32.69 12.09 -2.57
N ARG A 76 32.64 11.39 -1.43
CA ARG A 76 33.82 11.21 -0.58
C ARG A 76 34.93 10.43 -1.29
N ILE A 77 34.63 9.42 -2.09
CA ILE A 77 35.63 8.68 -2.88
C ILE A 77 36.28 9.60 -3.91
N SER A 78 35.52 10.49 -4.56
CA SER A 78 36.06 11.46 -5.52
C SER A 78 36.98 12.46 -4.84
N ASP A 79 36.65 12.86 -3.60
CA ASP A 79 37.48 13.72 -2.76
C ASP A 79 38.73 12.97 -2.23
N ILE A 80 38.55 11.71 -1.81
CA ILE A 80 39.58 10.76 -1.34
C ILE A 80 40.36 10.11 -2.49
N LYS A 81 40.03 10.32 -3.77
CA LYS A 81 40.93 9.97 -4.88
C LYS A 81 42.25 10.77 -4.80
N THR A 82 42.24 11.83 -4.00
CA THR A 82 43.42 12.57 -3.51
C THR A 82 44.14 11.86 -2.33
N ASN A 83 43.48 10.95 -1.59
CA ASN A 83 43.93 10.23 -0.38
C ASN A 83 43.55 8.70 -0.36
N THR A 84 43.76 7.99 -1.46
CA THR A 84 43.18 6.67 -1.85
C THR A 84 43.29 5.49 -0.85
N VAL A 85 44.12 5.58 0.19
CA VAL A 85 44.40 4.47 1.12
C VAL A 85 43.26 4.26 2.13
N GLU A 86 42.62 5.33 2.61
CA GLU A 86 41.64 5.24 3.71
C GLU A 86 40.29 4.68 3.24
N CYS A 87 39.85 5.06 2.02
CA CYS A 87 38.57 4.60 1.49
C CYS A 87 38.54 3.09 1.21
N LYS A 88 39.67 2.51 0.80
CA LYS A 88 39.78 1.07 0.53
C LYS A 88 39.62 0.25 1.82
N ASN A 89 40.06 0.80 2.96
CA ASN A 89 39.87 0.18 4.27
C ASN A 89 38.41 0.29 4.72
N MET A 90 37.74 1.42 4.53
CA MET A 90 36.34 1.57 4.93
C MET A 90 35.39 0.65 4.13
N PHE A 91 35.63 0.49 2.82
CA PHE A 91 34.85 -0.44 2.00
C PHE A 91 35.11 -1.91 2.38
N LYS A 92 36.36 -2.25 2.70
CA LYS A 92 36.71 -3.56 3.26
C LYS A 92 35.99 -3.81 4.58
N ASP A 93 35.92 -2.81 5.46
CA ASP A 93 35.28 -2.93 6.76
C ASP A 93 33.77 -3.19 6.63
N VAL A 94 33.09 -2.45 5.76
CA VAL A 94 31.66 -2.66 5.46
C VAL A 94 31.41 -4.05 4.86
N VAL A 95 32.26 -4.51 3.93
CA VAL A 95 32.13 -5.85 3.33
C VAL A 95 32.41 -6.95 4.36
N VAL A 96 33.42 -6.77 5.22
CA VAL A 96 33.76 -7.73 6.28
C VAL A 96 32.64 -7.81 7.32
N GLU A 97 32.04 -6.68 7.73
CA GLU A 97 30.90 -6.75 8.64
C GLU A 97 29.65 -7.35 8.00
N HIS A 98 29.42 -7.09 6.70
CA HIS A 98 28.34 -7.77 5.98
C HIS A 98 28.55 -9.29 5.91
N GLN A 99 29.82 -9.74 5.89
CA GLN A 99 30.19 -11.14 5.88
C GLN A 99 30.19 -11.79 7.27
N ARG A 100 30.25 -10.99 8.35
CA ARG A 100 30.22 -11.45 9.74
C ARG A 100 28.80 -11.51 10.32
N LEU A 101 27.88 -10.72 9.78
CA LEU A 101 26.45 -10.70 10.13
C LEU A 101 25.62 -11.75 9.37
N LEU A 102 26.25 -12.50 8.46
CA LEU A 102 25.74 -13.68 7.75
C LEU A 102 26.32 -14.95 8.39
#